data_AF-A0A9E5LQ85-F1
#
_entry.id   AF-A0A9E5LQ85-F1
#
_cell.length_a   1.000
_cell.length_b   1.000
_cell.length_c   1.000
_cell.angle_alpha   90.00
_cell.angle_beta   90.00
_cell.angle_gamma   90.00
#
_symmetry.space_group_name_H-M   'P 1'
#
loop_
_entity.id
_entity.type
_entity.pdbx_description
1 polymer ?
#
loop_
_entity_poly.entity_id
_entity_poly.type
_entity_poly.pdbx_seq_one_letter_code
_entity_poly.pdbx_strand_id
1 'polypeptide(L)'
;MSTRHATRIKLAPWALLFVAASWGLAFVVMKDSIQRQSVNNFLFSRFALAVVVMVLLRPQVFKLFNKDLVTRSAFAGFFLGAGYILQTLGLERTGAAITGFITGLYVVFTPLIAAVLLKARITLVTWG
;
A
#
# COMPACT_ATOMS: atom_id res chain seq x y z
N MET A 1 -33.14 -2.97 -9.69
CA MET A 1 -31.77 -2.47 -9.45
C MET A 1 -31.69 -1.01 -9.87
N SER A 2 -31.25 -0.10 -8.99
CA SER A 2 -31.11 1.34 -9.33
C SER A 2 -30.07 1.51 -10.44
N THR A 3 -30.37 2.30 -11.47
CA THR A 3 -29.49 2.59 -12.61
C THR A 3 -28.08 3.03 -12.19
N ARG A 4 -27.94 3.74 -11.07
CA ARG A 4 -26.64 4.11 -10.47
C ARG A 4 -25.80 2.92 -10.02
N HIS A 5 -26.43 1.85 -9.54
CA HIS A 5 -25.72 0.64 -9.06
C HIS A 5 -25.16 -0.16 -10.23
N ALA A 6 -25.93 -0.29 -11.32
CA ALA A 6 -25.48 -0.93 -12.55
C ALA A 6 -24.29 -0.18 -13.19
N THR A 7 -24.32 1.16 -13.21
CA THR A 7 -23.20 1.97 -13.71
C THR A 7 -21.95 1.84 -12.83
N ARG A 8 -22.09 1.80 -11.50
CA ARG A 8 -20.96 1.59 -10.58
C ARG A 8 -20.30 0.23 -10.75
N ILE A 9 -21.08 -0.83 -10.95
CA ILE A 9 -20.54 -2.18 -11.22
C ILE A 9 -19.79 -2.21 -12.56
N LYS A 10 -20.28 -1.51 -13.59
CA LYS A 10 -19.60 -1.41 -14.88
C LYS A 10 -18.31 -0.58 -14.82
N LEU A 11 -18.25 0.44 -13.96
CA LEU A 11 -17.07 1.29 -13.77
C LEU A 11 -16.01 0.68 -12.85
N ALA A 12 -16.40 -0.24 -11.96
CA ALA A 12 -15.50 -0.84 -10.98
C ALA A 12 -14.27 -1.54 -11.60
N PRO A 13 -14.38 -2.35 -12.68
CA PRO A 13 -13.21 -2.96 -13.31
C PRO A 13 -12.23 -1.91 -13.87
N TRP A 14 -12.74 -0.85 -14.48
CA TRP A 14 -11.92 0.24 -15.01
C TRP A 14 -11.21 1.01 -13.91
N ALA A 15 -11.91 1.29 -12.80
CA ALA A 15 -11.30 1.91 -11.64
C ALA A 15 -10.18 1.03 -11.04
N LEU A 16 -10.41 -0.28 -10.93
CA LEU A 16 -9.40 -1.24 -10.47
C LEU A 16 -8.19 -1.30 -11.40
N LEU A 17 -8.41 -1.34 -12.71
CA LEU A 17 -7.33 -1.29 -13.70
C LEU A 17 -6.51 -0.01 -13.59
N PHE A 18 -7.16 1.15 -13.42
CA PHE A 18 -6.46 2.43 -13.28
C PHE A 18 -5.64 2.50 -12.00
N VAL A 19 -6.18 1.99 -10.88
CA VAL A 19 -5.45 1.90 -9.60
C VAL A 19 -4.25 0.96 -9.75
N ALA A 20 -4.42 -0.21 -10.36
CA ALA A 20 -3.34 -1.16 -10.60
C ALA A 20 -2.24 -0.58 -11.49
N ALA A 21 -2.62 0.10 -12.59
CA ALA A 21 -1.69 0.77 -13.49
C ALA A 21 -0.95 1.91 -12.78
N SER A 22 -1.66 2.74 -12.02
CA SER A 22 -1.06 3.85 -11.24
C SER A 22 -0.04 3.32 -10.24
N TRP A 23 -0.34 2.20 -9.58
CA TRP A 23 0.55 1.57 -8.62
C TRP A 23 1.81 0.97 -9.29
N GLY A 24 1.65 0.29 -10.43
CA GLY A 24 2.76 -0.26 -11.21
C GLY A 24 3.69 0.82 -11.81
N LEU A 25 3.12 1.88 -12.40
CA LEU A 25 3.87 3.02 -12.94
C LEU A 25 4.69 3.72 -11.86
N ALA A 26 4.19 3.76 -10.63
CA ALA A 26 4.90 4.38 -9.52
C ALA A 26 6.28 3.74 -9.30
N PHE A 27 6.44 2.41 -9.46
CA PHE A 27 7.76 1.77 -9.31
C PHE A 27 8.76 2.19 -10.39
N VAL A 28 8.29 2.43 -11.62
CA VAL A 28 9.13 2.91 -12.71
C VAL A 28 9.63 4.33 -12.39
N VAL A 29 8.72 5.22 -12.00
CA VAL A 29 9.05 6.61 -11.63
C VAL A 29 9.94 6.69 -10.39
N MET A 30 9.70 5.82 -9.40
CA MET A 30 10.49 5.77 -8.18
C MET A 30 11.93 5.35 -8.42
N LYS A 31 12.18 4.47 -9.39
CA LYS A 31 13.53 3.94 -9.65
C LYS A 31 14.54 5.06 -9.92
N ASP A 32 14.19 6.01 -10.78
CA ASP A 32 15.04 7.16 -11.10
C ASP A 32 15.23 8.09 -9.89
N SER A 33 14.20 8.20 -9.05
CA SER A 33 14.24 9.04 -7.85
C SER A 33 15.17 8.46 -6.79
N ILE A 34 15.14 7.13 -6.58
CA ILE A 34 15.98 6.43 -5.60
C ILE A 34 17.45 6.39 -6.03
N GLN A 35 17.75 6.49 -7.33
CA GLN A 35 19.14 6.65 -7.79
C GLN A 35 19.73 8.02 -7.44
N ARG A 36 18.88 9.04 -7.26
CA ARG A 36 19.31 10.43 -6.97
C ARG A 36 19.36 10.76 -5.48
N GLN A 37 18.73 9.96 -4.63
CA GLN A 37 18.66 10.15 -3.18
C GLN A 37 18.57 8.82 -2.45
N SER A 38 19.12 8.75 -1.24
CA SER A 38 19.04 7.54 -0.42
C SER A 38 17.59 7.10 -0.18
N VAL A 39 17.37 5.79 -0.08
CA VAL A 39 16.04 5.18 0.15
C VAL A 39 15.32 5.81 1.34
N ASN A 40 16.03 6.07 2.43
CA ASN A 40 15.46 6.66 3.63
C ASN A 40 14.98 8.10 3.41
N ASN A 41 15.74 8.92 2.68
CA ASN A 41 15.36 10.29 2.37
C ASN A 41 14.17 10.34 1.40
N PHE A 42 14.15 9.43 0.42
CA PHE A 42 13.03 9.28 -0.51
C PHE A 42 11.74 8.93 0.23
N LEU A 43 11.78 7.91 1.10
CA LEU A 43 10.61 7.51 1.88
C LEU A 43 10.19 8.59 2.87
N PHE A 44 11.13 9.26 3.54
CA PHE A 44 10.82 10.35 4.45
C PHE A 44 10.06 11.48 3.74
N SER A 45 10.57 11.96 2.60
CA SER A 45 9.90 13.03 1.83
C SER A 45 8.51 12.61 1.34
N ARG A 46 8.36 11.37 0.86
CA ARG A 46 7.08 10.80 0.43
C ARG A 46 6.05 10.76 1.57
N PHE A 47 6.43 10.23 2.73
CA PHE A 47 5.52 10.12 3.87
C PHE A 47 5.25 11.47 4.53
N ALA A 48 6.24 12.37 4.58
CA ALA A 48 6.05 13.74 5.06
C ALA A 48 5.03 14.49 4.19
N LEU A 49 5.17 14.42 2.86
CA LEU A 49 4.20 14.99 1.94
C LEU A 49 2.81 14.38 2.13
N ALA A 50 2.72 13.05 2.26
CA ALA A 50 1.46 12.36 2.51
C ALA A 50 0.78 12.84 3.80
N VAL A 51 1.54 13.02 4.89
CA VAL A 51 1.02 13.54 6.17
C VAL A 51 0.49 14.97 5.98
N VAL A 52 1.25 15.86 5.33
CA VAL A 52 0.81 17.23 5.06
C VAL A 52 -0.49 17.25 4.25
N VAL A 53 -0.56 16.49 3.16
CA VAL A 53 -1.75 16.41 2.32
C VAL A 53 -2.96 15.87 3.09
N MET A 54 -2.79 14.80 3.88
CA MET A 54 -3.86 14.22 4.69
C MET A 54 -4.37 15.20 5.75
N VAL A 55 -3.48 15.95 6.40
CA VAL A 55 -3.83 16.97 7.38
C VAL A 55 -4.58 18.13 6.72
N LEU A 56 -4.16 18.58 5.54
CA LEU A 56 -4.85 19.64 4.79
C LEU A 56 -6.25 19.23 4.34
N LEU A 57 -6.43 17.98 3.91
CA LEU A 57 -7.74 17.45 3.51
C LEU A 57 -8.70 17.30 4.69
N ARG A 58 -8.18 16.97 5.88
CA ARG A 58 -9.03 16.78 7.07
C ARG A 58 -8.33 17.28 8.35
N PRO A 59 -8.28 18.60 8.58
CA PRO A 59 -7.57 19.17 9.74
C PRO A 59 -8.19 18.77 11.08
N GLN A 60 -9.45 18.32 11.08
CA GLN A 60 -10.14 17.83 12.26
C GLN A 60 -9.57 16.51 12.81
N VAL A 61 -8.63 15.84 12.12
CA VAL A 61 -8.03 14.57 12.58
C VAL A 61 -7.38 14.70 13.95
N PHE A 62 -6.83 15.86 14.29
CA PHE A 62 -6.15 16.09 15.56
C PHE A 62 -7.07 15.96 16.77
N LYS A 63 -8.38 16.24 16.60
CA LYS A 63 -9.38 16.08 17.66
C LYS A 63 -9.66 14.61 18.01
N LEU A 64 -9.27 13.69 17.13
CA LEU A 64 -9.48 12.25 17.27
C LEU A 64 -8.24 11.53 17.86
N PHE A 65 -7.17 12.26 18.16
CA PHE A 65 -5.96 11.68 18.76
C PHE A 65 -6.25 11.22 20.19
N ASN A 66 -6.17 9.91 20.39
CA ASN A 66 -6.19 9.30 21.71
C ASN A 66 -4.98 8.36 21.85
N LYS A 67 -4.59 8.02 23.10
CA LYS A 67 -3.40 7.20 23.36
C LYS A 67 -3.49 5.82 22.69
N ASP A 68 -4.67 5.20 22.67
CA ASP A 68 -4.89 3.88 22.05
C ASP A 68 -4.67 3.92 20.53
N LEU A 69 -5.22 4.92 19.85
CA LEU A 69 -5.07 5.17 18.42
C LEU A 69 -3.60 5.41 18.08
N VAL A 70 -2.89 6.23 18.86
CA VAL A 70 -1.46 6.49 18.65
C VAL A 70 -0.65 5.20 18.79
N THR A 71 -0.88 4.40 19.82
CA THR A 71 -0.16 3.12 20.00
C THR A 71 -0.44 2.14 18.86
N ARG A 72 -1.70 1.97 18.46
CA ARG A 72 -2.09 1.05 17.37
C ARG A 72 -1.55 1.52 16.02
N SER A 73 -1.64 2.81 15.74
CA SER A 73 -1.12 3.40 14.49
C SER A 73 0.40 3.42 14.46
N ALA A 74 1.08 3.56 15.60
CA ALA A 74 2.53 3.43 15.69
C ALA A 74 2.97 1.99 15.38
N PHE A 75 2.28 0.98 15.93
CA PHE A 75 2.57 -0.42 15.61
C PHE A 75 2.33 -0.72 14.13
N ALA A 76 1.15 -0.36 13.59
CA ALA A 76 0.84 -0.53 12.17
C ALA A 76 1.82 0.24 11.27
N GLY A 77 2.16 1.47 11.65
CA GLY A 77 3.10 2.34 10.95
C GLY A 77 4.52 1.78 10.94
N PHE A 78 4.94 1.12 12.02
CA PHE A 78 6.24 0.45 12.10
C PHE A 78 6.33 -0.71 11.10
N PHE A 79 5.36 -1.62 11.08
CA PHE A 79 5.34 -2.73 10.10
C PHE A 79 5.24 -2.23 8.67
N LEU A 80 4.40 -1.21 8.44
CA LEU A 80 4.25 -0.60 7.12
C LEU A 80 5.57 0.05 6.67
N GLY A 81 6.19 0.85 7.55
CA GLY A 81 7.46 1.52 7.27
C GLY A 81 8.60 0.54 7.01
N ALA A 82 8.73 -0.50 7.84
CA ALA A 82 9.70 -1.58 7.62
C ALA A 82 9.45 -2.27 6.27
N GLY A 83 8.21 -2.58 5.93
CA GLY A 83 7.82 -3.14 4.65
C GLY A 83 8.20 -2.25 3.46
N TYR A 84 7.93 -0.94 3.56
CA TYR A 84 8.30 0.02 2.51
C TYR A 84 9.81 0.18 2.37
N ILE A 85 10.57 0.20 3.46
CA ILE A 85 12.04 0.25 3.41
C ILE A 85 12.57 -1.00 2.71
N LEU A 86 12.15 -2.19 3.13
CA LEU A 86 12.59 -3.45 2.52
C LEU A 86 12.20 -3.52 1.03
N GLN A 87 10.97 -3.12 0.68
CA GLN A 87 10.51 -3.08 -0.70
C GLN A 87 11.33 -2.10 -1.55
N THR A 88 11.60 -0.91 -1.03
CA THR A 88 12.34 0.14 -1.76
C THR A 88 13.82 -0.20 -1.90
N LEU A 89 14.41 -0.84 -0.88
CA LEU A 89 15.74 -1.44 -0.94
C LEU A 89 15.81 -2.58 -1.97
N GLY A 90 14.74 -3.36 -2.10
CA GLY A 90 14.60 -4.37 -3.16
C GLY A 90 14.53 -3.73 -4.55
N LEU A 91 13.77 -2.63 -4.68
CA LEU A 91 13.67 -1.85 -5.93
C LEU A 91 15.00 -1.26 -6.37
N GLU A 92 15.76 -0.72 -5.41
CA GLU A 92 17.10 -0.15 -5.63
C GLU A 92 18.08 -1.21 -6.15
N ARG A 93 18.08 -2.42 -5.56
CA ARG A 93 19.02 -3.50 -5.89
C ARG A 93 18.65 -4.31 -7.11
N THR A 94 17.39 -4.30 -7.52
CA THR A 94 16.88 -5.15 -8.60
C THR A 94 16.28 -4.31 -9.74
N GLY A 95 14.98 -4.40 -9.97
CA GLY A 95 14.27 -3.59 -10.93
C GLY A 95 12.77 -3.66 -10.70
N ALA A 96 12.05 -2.68 -11.26
CA ALA A 96 10.61 -2.54 -11.06
C ALA A 96 9.82 -3.82 -11.39
N ALA A 97 10.22 -4.57 -12.42
CA ALA A 97 9.58 -5.83 -12.78
C ALA A 97 9.75 -6.92 -11.70
N ILE A 98 10.97 -7.12 -11.17
CA ILE A 98 11.25 -8.12 -10.13
C ILE A 98 10.59 -7.73 -8.81
N THR A 99 10.72 -6.47 -8.39
CA THR A 99 10.08 -5.97 -7.17
C THR A 99 8.56 -6.01 -7.27
N GLY A 100 7.99 -5.66 -8.42
CA GLY A 100 6.56 -5.76 -8.69
C GLY A 100 6.05 -7.20 -8.64
N PHE A 101 6.79 -8.14 -9.24
CA PHE A 101 6.48 -9.57 -9.18
C PHE A 101 6.51 -10.10 -7.75
N ILE A 102 7.60 -9.86 -7.00
CA ILE A 102 7.73 -10.28 -5.60
C ILE A 102 6.61 -9.68 -4.76
N THR A 103 6.28 -8.41 -4.99
CA THR A 103 5.16 -7.80 -4.27
C THR A 103 3.85 -8.48 -4.65
N GLY A 104 3.58 -8.77 -5.92
CA GLY A 104 2.39 -9.53 -6.34
C GLY A 104 2.23 -10.90 -5.67
N LEU A 105 3.32 -11.55 -5.26
CA LEU A 105 3.27 -12.79 -4.47
C LEU A 105 2.60 -12.60 -3.09
N TYR A 106 2.42 -11.38 -2.58
CA TYR A 106 1.63 -11.16 -1.36
C TYR A 106 0.22 -11.71 -1.51
N VAL A 107 -0.36 -11.77 -2.72
CA VAL A 107 -1.70 -12.34 -2.95
C VAL A 107 -1.73 -13.78 -2.45
N VAL A 108 -0.58 -14.46 -2.53
CA VAL A 108 -0.37 -15.80 -2.00
C VAL A 108 -0.10 -15.80 -0.51
N PHE A 109 0.84 -14.98 -0.05
CA PHE A 109 1.25 -15.02 1.36
C PHE A 109 0.19 -14.45 2.32
N THR A 110 -0.63 -13.49 1.90
CA THR A 110 -1.61 -12.81 2.75
C THR A 110 -2.63 -13.79 3.38
N PRO A 111 -3.35 -14.63 2.62
CA PRO A 111 -4.28 -15.61 3.22
C PRO A 111 -3.56 -16.66 4.07
N LEU A 112 -2.33 -17.06 3.72
CA LEU A 112 -1.53 -18.00 4.52
C LEU A 112 -1.16 -17.40 5.89
N ILE A 113 -0.66 -16.17 5.89
CA ILE A 113 -0.33 -15.43 7.12
C ILE A 113 -1.60 -15.22 7.95
N ALA A 114 -2.74 -14.88 7.32
CA ALA A 114 -4.01 -14.75 8.01
C ALA A 114 -4.48 -16.07 8.63
N ALA A 115 -4.27 -17.21 7.99
CA ALA A 115 -4.62 -18.50 8.56
C ALA A 115 -3.79 -18.84 9.80
N VAL A 116 -2.49 -18.50 9.79
CA VAL A 116 -1.60 -18.78 10.93
C VAL A 116 -1.85 -17.79 12.08
N LEU A 117 -1.92 -16.49 11.80
CA LEU A 117 -2.01 -15.45 12.82
C LEU A 117 -3.44 -15.20 13.32
N LEU A 118 -4.42 -15.16 12.40
CA LEU A 118 -5.82 -14.88 12.71
C LEU A 118 -6.66 -16.15 12.85
N LYS A 119 -6.06 -17.34 12.65
CA LYS A 119 -6.77 -18.64 12.61
C LYS A 119 -7.92 -18.65 11.59
N ALA A 120 -7.78 -17.87 10.52
CA ALA A 120 -8.76 -17.79 9.46
C ALA A 120 -8.80 -19.09 8.65
N ARG A 121 -10.00 -19.57 8.28
CA ARG A 121 -10.14 -20.74 7.41
C ARG A 121 -9.86 -20.34 5.96
N ILE A 122 -8.88 -20.98 5.33
CA ILE A 122 -8.59 -20.80 3.92
C ILE A 122 -9.52 -21.71 3.12
N THR A 123 -10.37 -21.11 2.28
CA THR A 123 -11.21 -21.84 1.32
C THR A 123 -10.59 -21.79 -0.08
N LEU A 124 -10.87 -22.77 -0.94
CA LEU A 124 -10.40 -22.77 -2.35
C LEU A 124 -10.82 -21.52 -3.13
N VAL A 125 -11.96 -20.92 -2.78
CA VAL A 125 -12.46 -19.65 -3.34
C VAL A 125 -11.57 -18.44 -3.01
N THR A 126 -10.67 -18.55 -2.03
CA THR A 126 -9.69 -17.49 -1.72
C THR A 126 -8.64 -17.34 -2.82
N TRP A 127 -8.54 -18.35 -3.70
CA TRP A 127 -7.48 -18.51 -4.69
C TRP A 127 -7.98 -18.61 -6.13
N GLY A 128 -9.30 -18.71 -6.33
CA GLY A 128 -9.95 -18.77 -7.63
C GLY A 128 -10.78 -17.52 -7.87
#